data_AF-A0A958IRW1-F1
#
_entry.id   AF-A0A958IRW1-F1
#
_cell.length_a   1.000
_cell.length_b   1.000
_cell.length_c   1.000
_cell.angle_alpha   90.00
_cell.angle_beta   90.00
_cell.angle_gamma   90.00
#
_symmetry.space_group_name_H-M   'P 1'
#
loop_
_entity.id
_entity.type
_entity.pdbx_description
1 polymer ?
#
loop_
_entity_poly.entity_id
_entity_poly.type
_entity_poly.pdbx_seq_one_letter_code
_entity_poly.pdbx_strand_id
1 'polypeptide(L)'
;MKKQFVILTYIAALFVGLLLSSATLAQGSANVPLLVNIDQYSAAGYSDCWGYTAGGREYALLGVRSGTSIIDITDTDNPVEIAFIPGSFSTWKDIKTYQHYAYV
;
A
#
# COMPACT_ATOMS: atom_id res chain seq x y z
N MET A 1 -17.20 48.98 -21.30
CA MET A 1 -16.72 48.63 -19.95
C MET A 1 -17.48 47.47 -19.29
N LYS A 2 -18.82 47.40 -19.33
CA LYS A 2 -19.59 46.33 -18.63
C LYS A 2 -19.29 44.89 -19.09
N LYS A 3 -19.05 44.65 -20.40
CA LYS A 3 -18.74 43.30 -20.93
C LYS A 3 -17.39 42.74 -20.45
N GLN A 4 -16.37 43.60 -20.31
CA GLN A 4 -15.04 43.22 -19.82
C GLN A 4 -15.09 42.82 -18.34
N PHE A 5 -15.92 43.49 -17.55
CA PHE A 5 -16.13 43.18 -16.13
C PHE A 5 -16.79 41.80 -15.95
N VAL A 6 -17.78 41.48 -16.79
CA VAL A 6 -18.48 40.19 -16.76
C VAL A 6 -17.54 39.02 -17.12
N ILE A 7 -16.68 39.19 -18.13
CA ILE A 7 -15.69 38.17 -18.54
C ILE A 7 -14.68 37.93 -17.41
N LEU A 8 -14.21 38.99 -16.75
CA LEU A 8 -13.26 38.87 -15.64
C LEU A 8 -13.87 38.10 -14.45
N THR A 9 -15.16 38.30 -14.16
CA THR A 9 -15.88 37.55 -13.12
C THR A 9 -15.97 36.05 -13.45
N TYR A 10 -16.25 35.68 -14.70
CA TYR A 10 -16.28 34.27 -15.10
C TYR A 10 -14.90 33.60 -15.04
N ILE A 11 -13.83 34.32 -15.42
CA ILE A 11 -12.45 33.80 -15.31
C ILE A 11 -12.07 33.61 -13.84
N ALA A 12 -12.39 34.57 -12.98
CA ALA A 12 -12.15 34.44 -11.54
C ALA A 12 -12.93 33.26 -10.94
N ALA A 13 -14.19 33.07 -11.32
CA ALA A 13 -15.00 31.93 -10.88
C ALA A 13 -14.44 30.59 -11.35
N LEU A 14 -13.96 30.50 -12.59
CA LEU A 14 -13.29 29.30 -13.13
C LEU A 14 -12.00 29.00 -12.35
N PHE A 15 -11.20 30.02 -12.06
CA PHE A 15 -9.93 29.87 -11.34
C PHE A 15 -10.14 29.43 -9.89
N VAL A 16 -11.16 29.97 -9.21
CA VAL A 16 -11.56 29.52 -7.86
C VAL A 16 -12.06 28.08 -7.90
N GLY A 17 -12.86 27.70 -8.90
CA GLY A 17 -13.31 26.32 -9.09
C GLY A 17 -12.15 25.33 -9.31
N LEU A 18 -11.12 25.74 -10.06
CA LEU A 18 -9.92 24.93 -10.32
C LEU A 18 -9.03 24.77 -9.08
N LEU A 19 -8.98 25.77 -8.20
CA LEU A 19 -8.24 25.69 -6.93
C LEU A 19 -8.92 24.79 -5.89
N LEU A 20 -10.26 24.69 -5.95
CA LEU A 20 -11.05 23.83 -5.06
C LEU A 20 -10.98 22.35 -5.44
N SER A 21 -10.68 22.00 -6.69
CA SER A 21 -10.60 20.60 -7.13
C SER A 21 -9.31 19.89 -6.70
N SER A 22 -8.26 20.62 -6.30
CA SER A 22 -7.01 20.06 -5.75
C SER A 22 -7.09 19.61 -4.29
N ALA A 23 -8.25 19.76 -3.62
CA ALA A 23 -8.43 19.44 -2.21
C ALA A 23 -9.10 18.07 -1.95
N THR A 24 -8.91 17.09 -2.83
CA THR A 24 -9.35 15.72 -2.56
C THR A 24 -8.40 15.06 -1.57
N LEU A 25 -8.71 15.20 -0.27
CA LEU A 25 -8.11 14.33 0.74
C LEU A 25 -8.61 12.90 0.47
N ALA A 26 -7.69 11.94 0.31
CA ALA A 26 -8.05 10.54 0.21
C ALA A 26 -8.91 10.14 1.43
N GLN A 27 -10.02 9.44 1.20
CA GLN A 27 -10.89 8.98 2.28
C GLN A 27 -10.14 7.92 3.10
N GLY A 28 -9.76 8.28 4.32
CA GLY A 28 -9.33 7.30 5.31
C GLY A 28 -10.49 6.35 5.63
N SER A 29 -10.22 5.06 5.69
CA SER A 29 -11.21 4.08 6.16
C SER A 29 -11.47 4.35 7.65
N ALA A 30 -12.69 4.77 7.99
CA ALA A 30 -13.05 5.09 9.38
C ALA A 30 -12.88 3.90 10.34
N ASN A 31 -12.79 2.67 9.81
CA ASN A 31 -12.70 1.44 10.58
C ASN A 31 -11.38 0.66 10.38
N VAL A 32 -10.41 1.21 9.64
CA VAL A 32 -9.11 0.54 9.41
C VAL A 32 -7.99 1.57 9.56
N PRO A 33 -7.46 1.77 10.77
CA PRO A 33 -6.27 2.59 10.96
C PRO A 33 -5.04 1.89 10.37
N LEU A 34 -4.15 2.68 9.77
CA LEU A 34 -2.82 2.20 9.40
C LEU A 34 -1.98 2.04 10.67
N LEU A 35 -1.50 0.83 10.93
CA LEU A 35 -0.61 0.55 12.07
C LEU A 35 0.85 0.76 11.70
N VAL A 36 1.29 0.21 10.55
CA VAL A 36 2.68 0.26 10.11
C VAL A 36 2.78 0.24 8.58
N ASN A 37 3.83 0.86 8.04
CA ASN A 37 4.17 0.83 6.63
C ASN A 37 5.60 0.30 6.45
N ILE A 38 5.75 -0.78 5.69
CA ILE A 38 7.03 -1.46 5.44
C ILE A 38 7.25 -1.51 3.92
N ASP A 39 8.36 -0.96 3.44
CA ASP A 39 8.67 -0.84 2.00
C ASP A 39 10.16 -1.11 1.69
N GLN A 40 10.71 -2.16 2.30
CA GLN A 40 12.12 -2.56 2.12
C GLN A 40 12.48 -2.89 0.66
N TYR A 41 11.50 -3.31 -0.15
CA TYR A 41 11.68 -3.76 -1.54
C TYR A 41 11.05 -2.83 -2.57
N SER A 42 10.94 -1.53 -2.27
CA SER A 42 10.34 -0.51 -3.14
C SER A 42 10.84 -0.55 -4.60
N ALA A 43 12.14 -0.79 -4.81
CA ALA A 43 12.73 -0.87 -6.14
C ALA A 43 12.41 -2.19 -6.88
N ALA A 44 12.18 -3.29 -6.16
CA ALA A 44 11.85 -4.58 -6.75
C ALA A 44 10.35 -4.72 -7.02
N GLY A 45 9.51 -4.06 -6.22
CA GLY A 45 8.07 -4.18 -6.23
C GLY A 45 7.57 -5.43 -5.52
N TYR A 46 6.29 -5.40 -5.16
CA TYR A 46 5.56 -6.49 -4.50
C TYR A 46 4.46 -7.02 -5.42
N SER A 47 4.15 -8.32 -5.32
CA SER A 47 3.14 -8.97 -6.17
C SER A 47 1.91 -9.48 -5.42
N ASP A 48 2.08 -9.93 -4.18
CA ASP A 48 1.02 -10.43 -3.32
C ASP A 48 1.41 -10.26 -1.84
N CYS A 49 0.41 -10.21 -0.96
CA CYS A 49 0.57 -10.26 0.49
C CYS A 49 -0.42 -11.25 1.11
N TRP A 50 0.08 -12.09 2.02
CA TRP A 50 -0.74 -13.09 2.70
C TRP A 50 -0.44 -13.14 4.19
N GLY A 51 -1.47 -13.31 5.01
CA GLY A 51 -1.35 -13.42 6.46
C GLY A 51 -1.25 -14.88 6.92
N TYR A 52 -0.39 -15.14 7.90
CA TYR A 52 -0.29 -16.44 8.55
C TYR A 52 -0.20 -16.29 10.07
N THR A 53 -0.97 -17.07 10.82
CA THR A 53 -0.98 -17.03 12.28
C THR A 53 -0.63 -18.42 12.82
N ALA A 54 0.39 -18.49 13.68
CA ALA A 54 0.81 -19.73 14.31
C ALA A 54 1.48 -19.47 15.67
N GLY A 55 1.13 -20.27 16.68
CA GLY A 55 1.78 -20.21 18.00
C GLY A 55 1.65 -18.86 18.70
N GLY A 56 0.55 -18.13 18.47
CA GLY A 56 0.33 -16.79 19.03
C GLY A 56 1.13 -15.68 18.33
N ARG A 57 1.72 -15.96 17.17
CA ARG A 57 2.46 -15.01 16.35
C ARG A 57 1.74 -14.81 15.01
N GLU A 58 1.88 -13.62 14.46
CA GLU A 58 1.32 -13.23 13.16
C GLU A 58 2.44 -12.86 12.20
N TYR A 59 2.29 -13.29 10.95
CA TYR A 59 3.29 -13.11 9.91
C TYR A 59 2.65 -12.56 8.63
N ALA A 60 3.34 -11.61 8.01
CA ALA A 60 3.08 -11.19 6.64
C ALA A 60 4.04 -11.92 5.71
N LEU A 61 3.49 -12.62 4.72
CA LEU A 61 4.22 -13.26 3.64
C LEU A 61 4.08 -12.37 2.41
N LEU A 62 5.19 -11.85 1.91
CA LEU A 62 5.21 -10.88 0.81
C LEU A 62 5.90 -11.48 -0.41
N GLY A 63 5.22 -11.45 -1.55
CA GLY A 63 5.79 -11.79 -2.84
C GLY A 63 6.72 -10.67 -3.32
N VAL A 64 8.01 -10.96 -3.45
CA VAL A 64 9.04 -10.02 -3.92
C VAL A 64 9.59 -10.53 -5.25
N ARG A 65 10.08 -9.65 -6.13
CA ARG A 65 10.55 -10.07 -7.47
C ARG A 65 11.56 -11.22 -7.45
N SER A 66 12.48 -11.23 -6.48
CA SER A 66 13.53 -12.22 -6.30
C SER A 66 13.20 -13.37 -5.33
N GLY A 67 12.02 -13.41 -4.73
CA GLY A 67 11.69 -14.42 -3.71
C GLY A 67 10.46 -14.10 -2.88
N THR A 68 10.39 -14.65 -1.68
CA THR A 68 9.31 -14.42 -0.72
C THR A 68 9.90 -13.93 0.60
N SER A 69 9.44 -12.77 1.06
CA SER A 69 9.80 -12.20 2.36
C SER A 69 8.79 -12.64 3.42
N ILE A 70 9.27 -13.01 4.60
CA ILE A 70 8.45 -13.38 5.76
C ILE A 70 8.76 -12.40 6.87
N ILE A 71 7.76 -11.61 7.22
CA ILE A 71 7.85 -10.56 8.24
C ILE A 71 7.00 -10.98 9.43
N ASP A 72 7.60 -11.03 10.61
CA ASP A 72 6.87 -11.14 11.87
C ASP A 72 6.24 -9.78 12.19
N ILE A 73 4.92 -9.78 12.33
CA ILE A 73 4.09 -8.60 12.59
C ILE A 73 3.36 -8.72 13.93
N THR A 74 3.80 -9.62 14.81
CA THR A 74 3.19 -9.84 16.14
C THR A 74 3.25 -8.57 17.01
N ASP A 75 4.37 -7.85 16.94
CA ASP A 75 4.51 -6.49 17.48
C ASP A 75 4.42 -5.50 16.32
N THR A 76 3.29 -4.80 16.22
CA THR A 76 3.03 -3.87 15.12
C THR A 76 3.90 -2.62 15.19
N ASP A 77 4.49 -2.31 16.35
CA ASP A 77 5.42 -1.20 16.52
C ASP A 77 6.83 -1.56 16.04
N ASN A 78 7.19 -2.85 16.04
CA ASN A 78 8.50 -3.36 15.63
C ASN A 78 8.40 -4.60 14.74
N PRO A 79 7.87 -4.50 13.52
CA PRO A 79 7.87 -5.63 12.59
C PRO A 79 9.29 -5.98 12.15
N VAL A 80 9.58 -7.27 12.01
CA VAL A 80 10.92 -7.79 11.68
C VAL A 80 10.85 -8.80 10.55
N GLU A 81 11.63 -8.61 9.49
CA GLU A 81 11.84 -9.67 8.49
C GLU A 81 12.64 -10.82 9.11
N ILE A 82 11.99 -11.97 9.31
CA ILE A 82 12.60 -13.13 9.95
C ILE A 82 13.20 -14.12 8.94
N ALA A 83 12.77 -14.04 7.67
CA ALA A 83 13.33 -14.86 6.60
C ALA A 83 13.05 -14.24 5.24
N PHE A 84 13.97 -14.51 4.29
CA PHE A 84 13.76 -14.31 2.87
C PHE A 84 14.08 -15.62 2.15
N ILE A 85 13.10 -16.15 1.41
CA ILE A 85 13.24 -17.39 0.62
C ILE A 85 13.48 -17.00 -0.84
N PRO A 86 14.68 -17.21 -1.41
CA PRO A 86 14.95 -16.93 -2.81
C PRO A 86 14.05 -17.75 -3.73
N GLY A 87 13.61 -17.16 -4.84
CA GLY A 87 12.79 -17.81 -5.85
C GLY A 87 13.14 -17.35 -7.26
N SER A 88 12.39 -17.83 -8.25
CA SER A 88 12.54 -17.36 -9.62
C SER A 88 12.29 -15.85 -9.72
N PHE A 89 13.11 -15.19 -10.53
CA PHE A 89 12.99 -13.76 -10.76
C PHE A 89 11.74 -13.45 -11.60
N SER A 90 10.64 -13.10 -10.93
CA SER A 90 9.31 -12.90 -11.51
C SER A 90 8.58 -11.82 -10.75
N THR A 91 7.95 -10.90 -11.46
CA THR A 91 7.08 -9.87 -10.88
C THR A 91 5.78 -10.47 -10.36
N TRP A 92 5.43 -11.70 -10.71
CA TRP A 92 4.18 -12.35 -10.32
C TRP A 92 4.46 -13.54 -9.40
N LYS A 93 3.86 -13.50 -8.21
CA LYS A 93 3.78 -14.57 -7.21
C LYS A 93 2.44 -14.43 -6.48
N ASP A 94 1.81 -15.54 -6.15
CA ASP A 94 0.54 -15.59 -5.42
C ASP A 94 0.70 -16.59 -4.26
N ILE A 95 0.52 -16.14 -3.03
CA ILE A 95 0.86 -16.88 -1.82
C ILE A 95 -0.40 -17.39 -1.15
N LYS A 96 -0.46 -18.70 -0.90
CA LYS A 96 -1.56 -19.31 -0.13
C LYS A 96 -1.02 -20.30 0.88
N THR A 97 -1.64 -20.34 2.05
CA THR A 97 -1.23 -21.26 3.12
C THR A 97 -2.22 -22.42 3.24
N TYR A 98 -1.69 -23.62 3.45
CA TYR A 98 -2.47 -24.79 3.89
C TYR A 98 -1.73 -25.49 5.02
N GLN A 99 -2.40 -25.59 6.17
CA GLN A 99 -1.79 -26.04 7.42
C GLN A 99 -0.52 -25.23 7.74
N HIS A 100 0.66 -25.87 7.79
CA HIS A 100 1.95 -25.23 8.05
C HIS A 100 2.80 -25.02 6.79
N TYR A 101 2.21 -25.13 5.60
CA TYR A 101 2.89 -24.90 4.33
C TYR A 101 2.37 -23.64 3.64
N ALA A 102 3.29 -22.89 3.03
CA ALA A 102 2.99 -21.82 2.09
C ALA A 102 3.31 -22.28 0.66
N TYR A 103 2.39 -22.01 -0.26
CA TYR A 103 2.50 -22.25 -1.70
C TYR A 103 2.64 -20.90 -2.39
N VAL A 104 3.57 -20.81 -3.35
CA VAL A 104 3.99 -19.57 -4.03
C VAL A 104 4.17 -19.84 -5.52
#